data_AF-A0A9E1LI51-F1
#
_entry.id   AF-A0A9E1LI51-F1
#
_cell.length_a   1.000
_cell.length_b   1.000
_cell.length_c   1.000
_cell.angle_alpha   90.00
_cell.angle_beta   90.00
_cell.angle_gamma   90.00
#
_symmetry.space_group_name_H-M   'P 1'
#
loop_
_entity.id
_entity.type
_entity.pdbx_description
1 polymer ?
#
loop_
_entity_poly.entity_id
_entity_poly.type
_entity_poly.pdbx_seq_one_letter_code
_entity_poly.pdbx_strand_id
1 'polypeptide(L)'
;FGLAALAEVMGSFFVIVKYAGAAYLIYLGFQLITSSNNNTPSEAPKPTNYSANYLVGLATSVSNPKVTLFYLSFFPAFLDLENISATDIALLFLIATFSVGLVMAGYAYVAAKTKSSFAASPKTQYLKFGSGALLIGGGVFVALRS
;
A
#
# COMPACT_ATOMS: atom_id res chain seq x y z
N PHE A 1 -10.17 0.05 15.30
CA PHE A 1 -11.29 0.84 15.85
C PHE A 1 -11.58 2.13 15.06
N GLY A 2 -10.59 2.84 14.49
CA GLY A 2 -10.85 4.10 13.75
C GLY A 2 -11.76 4.00 12.51
N LEU A 3 -11.58 3.00 11.63
CA LEU A 3 -12.45 2.83 10.46
C LEU A 3 -13.87 2.39 10.83
N ALA A 4 -14.02 1.61 11.92
CA ALA A 4 -15.31 1.18 12.43
C ALA A 4 -16.06 2.34 13.10
N ALA A 5 -15.36 3.19 13.85
CA ALA A 5 -15.93 4.42 14.43
C ALA A 5 -16.32 5.44 13.34
N LEU A 6 -15.50 5.59 12.29
CA LEU A 6 -15.87 6.40 11.12
C LEU A 6 -17.07 5.80 10.36
N ALA A 7 -17.14 4.48 10.23
CA ALA A 7 -18.30 3.80 9.64
C ALA A 7 -19.58 4.05 10.44
N GLU A 8 -19.47 4.06 11.77
CA GLU A 8 -20.56 4.34 12.71
C GLU A 8 -21.05 5.79 12.58
N VAL A 9 -20.13 6.76 12.40
CA VAL A 9 -20.45 8.18 12.15
C VAL A 9 -21.07 8.39 10.76
N MET A 10 -20.64 7.63 9.75
CA MET A 10 -21.08 7.77 8.35
C MET A 10 -22.45 7.15 8.08
N GLY A 11 -22.98 6.32 8.99
CA GLY A 11 -24.31 5.70 8.88
C GLY A 11 -24.56 5.05 7.51
N SER A 12 -25.63 5.45 6.83
CA SER A 12 -26.01 4.92 5.50
C SER A 12 -24.97 5.16 4.40
N PHE A 13 -24.14 6.21 4.51
CA PHE A 13 -23.11 6.52 3.52
C PHE A 13 -21.99 5.47 3.50
N PHE A 14 -21.70 4.86 4.65
CA PHE A 14 -20.75 3.75 4.73
C PHE A 14 -21.17 2.56 3.87
N VAL A 15 -22.46 2.28 3.78
CA VAL A 15 -23.00 1.18 2.95
C VAL A 15 -22.71 1.42 1.48
N ILE A 16 -22.87 2.66 1.00
CA ILE A 16 -22.55 3.04 -0.40
C ILE A 16 -21.06 2.83 -0.67
N VAL A 17 -20.20 3.37 0.21
CA VAL A 17 -18.74 3.25 0.07
C VAL A 17 -18.29 1.79 0.13
N LYS A 18 -18.91 0.98 1.00
CA LYS A 18 -18.65 -0.45 1.14
C LYS A 18 -18.96 -1.22 -0.14
N TYR A 19 -20.15 -1.05 -0.71
CA TYR A 19 -20.52 -1.72 -1.96
C TYR A 19 -19.71 -1.20 -3.15
N ALA A 20 -19.40 0.09 -3.20
CA ALA A 20 -18.51 0.65 -4.21
C ALA A 20 -17.10 0.04 -4.13
N GLY A 21 -16.54 -0.06 -2.92
CA GLY A 21 -15.24 -0.71 -2.69
C GLY A 21 -15.25 -2.20 -3.05
N ALA A 22 -16.32 -2.92 -2.68
CA ALA A 22 -16.50 -4.33 -3.04
C ALA A 22 -16.57 -4.53 -4.56
N ALA A 23 -17.39 -3.74 -5.25
CA ALA A 23 -17.48 -3.78 -6.71
C ALA A 23 -16.14 -3.46 -7.38
N TYR A 24 -15.40 -2.49 -6.85
CA TYR A 24 -14.08 -2.13 -7.36
C TYR A 24 -13.06 -3.25 -7.18
N LEU A 25 -13.04 -3.95 -6.04
CA LEU A 25 -12.16 -5.11 -5.83
C LEU A 25 -12.48 -6.26 -6.78
N ILE A 26 -13.77 -6.55 -6.99
CA ILE A 26 -14.20 -7.58 -7.95
C ILE A 26 -13.78 -7.19 -9.37
N TYR A 27 -13.99 -5.93 -9.76
CA TYR A 27 -13.57 -5.40 -11.05
C TYR A 27 -12.05 -5.54 -11.26
N LEU A 28 -11.23 -5.12 -10.30
CA LEU A 28 -9.78 -5.24 -10.38
C LEU A 28 -9.32 -6.70 -10.46
N GLY A 29 -9.92 -7.60 -9.67
CA GLY A 29 -9.60 -9.02 -9.72
C GLY A 29 -9.98 -9.66 -11.05
N PHE A 30 -11.14 -9.31 -11.60
CA PHE A 30 -11.57 -9.76 -12.93
C PHE A 30 -10.65 -9.23 -14.04
N GLN A 31 -10.27 -7.96 -13.98
CA GLN A 31 -9.32 -7.34 -14.92
C GLN A 31 -7.95 -8.02 -14.86
N LEU A 32 -7.49 -8.40 -13.65
CA LEU A 32 -6.20 -9.06 -13.46
C LEU A 32 -6.16 -10.49 -14.03
N ILE A 33 -7.26 -11.24 -13.91
CA ILE A 33 -7.40 -12.60 -14.45
C ILE A 33 -7.55 -12.57 -15.98
N THR A 34 -8.33 -11.61 -16.49
CA THR A 34 -8.66 -11.50 -17.94
C THR A 34 -7.57 -10.75 -18.72
N SER A 35 -6.64 -10.07 -18.04
CA SER A 35 -5.47 -9.44 -18.66
C SER A 35 -4.61 -10.49 -19.38
N SER A 36 -4.67 -10.48 -20.72
CA SER A 36 -3.74 -11.23 -21.55
C SER A 36 -2.30 -10.79 -21.27
N ASN A 37 -1.36 -11.73 -21.27
CA ASN A 37 0.08 -11.43 -21.21
C ASN A 37 0.57 -10.65 -22.46
N ASN A 38 -0.31 -10.45 -23.44
CA ASN A 38 -0.10 -9.64 -24.65
C ASN A 38 -0.33 -8.15 -24.42
N ASN A 39 -0.54 -7.70 -23.18
CA ASN A 39 -0.30 -6.30 -22.88
C ASN A 39 1.21 -6.07 -23.11
N THR A 40 1.55 -5.55 -24.28
CA THR A 40 2.73 -4.68 -24.45
C THR A 40 2.89 -3.94 -23.13
N PRO A 41 4.06 -4.04 -22.47
CA PRO A 41 4.23 -3.47 -21.13
C PRO A 41 3.68 -2.07 -21.23
N SER A 42 2.55 -1.81 -20.55
CA SER A 42 1.91 -0.50 -20.53
C SER A 42 3.05 0.45 -20.33
N GLU A 43 3.31 1.27 -21.36
CA GLU A 43 4.55 2.04 -21.50
C GLU A 43 4.88 2.55 -20.11
N ALA A 44 5.93 1.97 -19.50
CA ALA A 44 6.19 2.19 -18.08
C ALA A 44 6.11 3.70 -17.89
N PRO A 45 5.29 4.21 -16.94
CA PRO A 45 4.92 5.63 -16.91
C PRO A 45 6.15 6.44 -17.24
N LYS A 46 6.14 7.15 -18.39
CA LYS A 46 7.31 7.87 -18.92
C LYS A 46 8.04 8.49 -17.76
N PRO A 47 9.37 8.31 -17.61
CA PRO A 47 10.10 8.63 -16.39
C PRO A 47 9.66 10.01 -15.91
N THR A 48 8.76 9.98 -14.92
CA THR A 48 8.20 11.19 -14.37
C THR A 48 9.34 11.88 -13.63
N ASN A 49 9.28 13.21 -13.58
CA ASN A 49 10.26 14.00 -12.85
C ASN A 49 10.47 13.37 -11.45
N TYR A 50 11.71 13.00 -11.11
CA TYR A 50 12.02 12.33 -9.84
C TYR A 50 11.45 13.11 -8.64
N SER A 51 11.41 14.44 -8.73
CA SER A 51 10.80 15.30 -7.73
C SER A 51 9.28 15.12 -7.63
N ALA A 52 8.58 14.94 -8.74
CA ALA A 52 7.14 14.69 -8.76
C ALA A 52 6.81 13.34 -8.13
N ASN A 53 7.58 12.28 -8.43
CA ASN A 53 7.40 10.97 -7.78
C ASN A 53 7.70 11.03 -6.28
N TYR A 54 8.76 11.74 -5.90
CA TYR A 54 9.09 11.96 -4.49
C TYR A 54 7.95 12.67 -3.76
N LEU A 55 7.41 13.74 -4.34
CA LEU A 55 6.28 14.49 -3.77
C LEU A 55 5.02 13.63 -3.67
N VAL A 56 4.69 12.83 -4.68
CA VAL A 56 3.55 11.91 -4.62
C VAL A 56 3.75 10.86 -3.54
N GLY A 57 4.94 10.27 -3.43
CA GLY A 57 5.26 9.29 -2.39
C GLY A 57 5.20 9.90 -0.98
N LEU A 58 5.76 11.09 -0.81
CA LEU A 58 5.72 11.84 0.44
C LEU A 58 4.29 12.22 0.81
N ALA A 59 3.53 12.80 -0.12
CA ALA A 59 2.13 13.17 0.10
C ALA A 59 1.28 11.95 0.46
N THR A 60 1.45 10.82 -0.23
CA THR A 60 0.73 9.57 0.07
C THR A 60 1.10 9.03 1.46
N SER A 61 2.38 9.11 1.83
CA SER A 61 2.87 8.62 3.13
C SER A 61 2.37 9.50 4.28
N VAL A 62 2.44 10.82 4.13
CA VAL A 62 1.96 11.80 5.13
C VAL A 62 0.44 11.75 5.26
N SER A 63 -0.27 11.52 4.14
CA SER A 63 -1.74 11.39 4.12
C SER A 63 -2.24 10.07 4.70
N ASN A 64 -1.38 9.20 5.23
CA ASN A 64 -1.77 7.98 5.92
C ASN A 64 -1.88 8.23 7.43
N PRO A 65 -3.03 8.73 7.94
CA PRO A 65 -3.18 9.07 9.34
C PRO A 65 -3.01 7.85 10.25
N LYS A 66 -3.25 6.64 9.74
CA LYS A 66 -3.15 5.41 10.53
C LYS A 66 -1.72 5.18 11.02
N VAL A 67 -0.73 5.36 10.14
CA VAL A 67 0.69 5.17 10.46
C VAL A 67 1.15 6.27 11.41
N THR A 68 0.79 7.52 11.12
CA THR A 68 1.11 8.68 11.97
C THR A 68 0.54 8.54 13.38
N LEU A 69 -0.74 8.21 13.51
CA LEU A 69 -1.40 8.01 14.81
C LEU A 69 -0.81 6.82 15.58
N PHE A 70 -0.44 5.74 14.89
CA PHE A 70 0.24 4.62 15.52
C PHE A 70 1.58 5.07 16.14
N TYR A 71 2.42 5.77 15.36
CA TYR A 71 3.71 6.27 15.88
C TYR A 71 3.52 7.28 17.03
N LEU A 72 2.57 8.22 16.92
CA LEU A 72 2.24 9.16 18.00
C LEU A 72 1.79 8.47 19.29
N SER A 73 1.05 7.36 19.18
CA SER A 73 0.62 6.59 20.35
C SER A 73 1.73 5.72 20.95
N PHE A 74 2.69 5.29 20.12
CA PHE A 74 3.73 4.36 20.51
C PHE A 74 4.97 5.09 21.05
N PHE A 75 5.41 6.18 20.40
CA PHE A 75 6.63 6.91 20.76
C PHE A 75 6.71 7.35 22.24
N PRO A 76 5.66 7.95 22.83
CA PRO A 76 5.69 8.35 24.25
C PRO A 76 5.91 7.17 25.21
N ALA A 77 5.63 5.92 24.80
CA ALA A 77 5.85 4.75 25.62
C ALA A 77 7.33 4.31 25.66
N PHE A 78 8.17 4.79 24.74
CA PHE A 78 9.59 4.42 24.65
C PHE A 78 10.53 5.62 24.86
N LEU A 79 10.02 6.84 24.77
CA LEU A 79 10.78 8.06 24.85
C LEU A 79 10.06 9.07 25.74
N ASP A 80 10.82 9.68 26.64
CA ASP A 80 10.36 10.86 27.35
C ASP A 80 10.45 12.06 26.39
N LEU A 81 9.30 12.44 25.84
CA LEU A 81 9.19 13.55 24.90
C LEU A 81 9.45 14.92 25.53
N GLU A 82 9.40 15.02 26.87
CA GLU A 82 9.61 16.26 27.62
C GLU A 82 11.11 16.57 27.79
N ASN A 83 11.96 15.54 27.80
CA ASN A 83 13.42 15.64 27.99
C ASN A 83 14.24 15.20 26.78
N ILE A 84 13.65 15.13 25.58
CA ILE A 84 14.35 14.65 24.38
C ILE A 84 15.38 15.66 23.87
N SER A 85 16.63 15.21 23.67
CA SER A 85 17.67 16.07 23.11
C SER A 85 17.64 16.08 21.57
N ALA A 86 18.23 17.11 20.95
CA ALA A 86 18.39 17.16 19.50
C ALA A 86 19.19 15.96 18.95
N THR A 87 20.11 15.41 19.74
CA THR A 87 20.89 14.21 19.40
C THR A 87 20.00 12.97 19.35
N ASP A 88 19.07 12.82 20.29
CA ASP A 88 18.13 11.69 20.32
C ASP A 88 17.19 11.72 19.11
N ILE A 89 16.71 12.92 18.76
CA ILE A 89 15.92 13.13 17.55
C ILE A 89 16.72 12.72 16.32
N ALA A 90 17.97 13.20 16.17
CA ALA A 90 18.81 12.87 15.04
C ALA A 90 19.07 11.35 14.93
N LEU A 91 19.32 10.67 16.05
CA LEU A 91 19.49 9.21 16.10
C LEU A 91 18.21 8.47 15.70
N LEU A 92 17.05 8.91 16.17
CA LEU A 92 15.75 8.33 15.79
C LEU A 92 15.50 8.44 14.29
N PHE A 93 15.73 9.62 13.71
CA PHE A 93 15.62 9.82 12.26
C PHE A 93 16.59 8.93 11.49
N LEU A 94 17.83 8.80 11.96
CA LEU A 94 18.84 7.96 11.33
C LEU A 94 18.42 6.48 11.34
N ILE A 95 18.04 5.96 12.51
CA ILE A 95 17.64 4.56 12.68
C ILE A 95 16.38 4.26 11.87
N ALA A 96 15.37 5.12 11.92
CA ALA A 96 14.13 4.95 11.16
C ALA A 96 14.39 4.96 9.64
N THR A 97 15.20 5.90 9.16
CA THR A 97 15.53 6.01 7.73
C THR A 97 16.31 4.80 7.25
N PHE A 98 17.33 4.36 7.99
CA PHE A 98 18.13 3.20 7.58
C PHE A 98 17.35 1.90 7.67
N SER A 99 16.60 1.66 8.74
CA SER A 99 15.83 0.42 8.90
C SER A 99 14.78 0.26 7.80
N VAL A 100 13.94 1.26 7.58
CA VAL A 100 12.89 1.22 6.56
C VAL A 100 13.48 1.32 5.15
N GLY A 101 14.45 2.22 4.96
CA GLY A 101 15.10 2.44 3.68
C GLY A 101 15.84 1.22 3.16
N LEU A 102 16.54 0.48 4.02
CA LEU A 102 17.27 -0.72 3.63
C LEU A 102 16.32 -1.85 3.22
N VAL A 103 15.20 -2.03 3.94
CA VAL A 103 14.16 -3.00 3.55
C VAL A 103 13.52 -2.61 2.21
N MET A 104 13.16 -1.34 2.02
CA MET A 104 12.61 -0.86 0.74
C MET A 104 13.61 -0.99 -0.40
N ALA A 105 14.88 -0.69 -0.17
CA ALA A 105 15.94 -0.87 -1.15
C ALA A 105 16.10 -2.36 -1.52
N GLY A 106 15.99 -3.26 -0.55
CA GLY A 106 15.93 -4.71 -0.78
C GLY A 106 14.77 -5.11 -1.69
N TYR A 107 13.56 -4.61 -1.42
CA TYR A 107 12.41 -4.84 -2.29
C TYR A 107 12.62 -4.28 -3.70
N ALA A 108 13.13 -3.05 -3.82
CA ALA A 108 13.42 -2.42 -5.11
C ALA A 108 14.47 -3.23 -5.90
N TYR A 109 15.51 -3.73 -5.24
CA TYR A 109 16.55 -4.56 -5.86
C TYR A 109 15.98 -5.89 -6.37
N VAL A 110 15.21 -6.59 -5.54
CA VAL A 110 14.55 -7.85 -5.94
C VAL A 110 13.58 -7.62 -7.09
N ALA A 111 12.78 -6.55 -7.03
CA ALA A 111 11.85 -6.17 -8.09
C ALA A 111 12.57 -5.86 -9.41
N ALA A 112 13.66 -5.09 -9.36
CA ALA A 112 14.46 -4.75 -10.54
C ALA A 112 15.09 -6.00 -11.18
N LYS A 113 15.65 -6.91 -10.37
CA LYS A 113 16.25 -8.16 -10.84
C LYS A 113 15.22 -9.13 -11.44
N THR A 114 14.00 -9.11 -10.91
CA THR A 114 12.94 -10.03 -11.33
C THR A 114 12.26 -9.56 -12.64
N LYS A 115 12.30 -8.26 -12.94
CA LYS A 115 11.56 -7.64 -14.06
C LYS A 115 11.93 -8.16 -15.44
N SER A 116 13.16 -8.63 -15.70
CA SER A 116 13.56 -9.14 -17.02
C SER A 116 13.23 -10.62 -17.25
N SER A 117 13.05 -11.41 -16.19
CA SER A 117 12.87 -12.88 -16.30
C SER A 117 11.44 -13.34 -15.95
N PHE A 118 10.71 -12.59 -15.13
CA PHE A 118 9.36 -12.99 -14.69
C PHE A 118 8.28 -12.78 -15.75
N ALA A 119 8.34 -11.70 -16.53
CA ALA A 119 7.30 -11.38 -17.52
C ALA A 119 7.11 -12.48 -18.58
N ALA A 120 8.15 -13.27 -18.85
CA ALA A 120 8.13 -14.35 -19.82
C ALA A 120 7.80 -15.74 -19.23
N SER A 121 7.67 -15.88 -17.90
CA SER A 121 7.49 -17.19 -17.27
C SER A 121 6.01 -17.56 -17.10
N PRO A 122 5.58 -18.80 -17.43
CA PRO A 122 4.20 -19.26 -17.22
C PRO A 122 3.77 -19.23 -15.74
N LYS A 123 4.73 -19.14 -14.81
CA LYS A 123 4.45 -18.98 -13.36
C LYS A 123 3.77 -17.66 -13.01
N THR A 124 3.93 -16.62 -13.84
CA THR A 124 3.23 -15.34 -13.62
C THR A 124 1.72 -15.46 -13.78
N GLN A 125 1.23 -16.38 -14.62
CA GLN A 125 -0.21 -16.59 -14.80
C GLN A 125 -0.87 -17.16 -13.53
N TYR A 126 -0.21 -18.07 -12.82
CA TYR A 126 -0.70 -18.57 -11.52
C TYR A 126 -0.73 -17.47 -10.44
N LEU A 127 0.26 -16.60 -10.43
CA LEU A 127 0.30 -15.45 -9.49
C LEU A 127 -0.78 -14.42 -9.81
N LYS A 128 -1.05 -14.15 -11.11
CA LYS A 128 -2.16 -13.29 -11.56
C LYS A 128 -3.50 -13.88 -11.15
N PHE A 129 -3.69 -15.18 -11.38
CA PHE A 129 -4.93 -15.87 -10.99
C PHE A 129 -5.13 -15.87 -9.48
N GLY A 130 -4.10 -16.23 -8.70
CA GLY A 130 -4.16 -16.24 -7.24
C GLY A 130 -4.45 -14.85 -6.67
N SER A 131 -3.76 -13.82 -7.15
CA SER A 131 -3.99 -12.43 -6.73
C SER A 131 -5.38 -11.93 -7.13
N GLY A 132 -5.83 -12.25 -8.34
CA GLY A 132 -7.18 -11.88 -8.81
C GLY A 132 -8.29 -12.58 -8.03
N ALA A 133 -8.13 -13.87 -7.74
CA ALA A 133 -9.04 -14.63 -6.91
C ALA A 133 -9.12 -14.08 -5.48
N LEU A 134 -7.99 -13.66 -4.89
CA LEU A 134 -7.96 -13.00 -3.59
C LEU A 134 -8.71 -11.66 -3.60
N LEU A 135 -8.55 -10.85 -4.66
CA LEU A 135 -9.27 -9.58 -4.80
C LEU A 135 -10.78 -9.80 -4.94
N ILE A 136 -11.21 -10.73 -5.80
CA ILE A 136 -12.63 -11.07 -5.97
C ILE A 136 -13.19 -11.62 -4.65
N GLY A 137 -12.50 -12.58 -4.03
CA GLY A 137 -12.91 -13.17 -2.76
C GLY A 137 -13.01 -12.12 -1.65
N GLY A 138 -12.06 -11.19 -1.57
CA GLY A 138 -12.10 -10.06 -0.65
C GLY A 138 -13.28 -9.12 -0.92
N GLY A 139 -13.55 -8.79 -2.18
CA GLY A 139 -14.71 -7.97 -2.56
C GLY A 139 -16.05 -8.63 -2.21
N VAL A 140 -16.20 -9.92 -2.53
CA VAL A 140 -17.39 -10.72 -2.17
C VAL A 140 -17.54 -10.80 -0.65
N PHE A 141 -16.46 -11.07 0.08
CA PHE A 141 -16.48 -11.10 1.55
C PHE A 141 -16.91 -9.76 2.14
N VAL A 142 -16.40 -8.64 1.63
CA VAL A 142 -16.82 -7.30 2.05
C VAL A 142 -18.29 -7.05 1.73
N ALA A 143 -18.80 -7.48 0.58
CA ALA A 143 -20.20 -7.33 0.22
C ALA A 143 -21.14 -8.15 1.11
N LEU A 144 -20.74 -9.37 1.48
CA LEU A 144 -21.56 -10.33 2.24
C LEU A 144 -21.51 -10.10 3.76
N ARG A 145 -20.38 -9.60 4.28
CA ARG A 145 -20.24 -9.34 5.72
C ARG A 145 -21.09 -8.14 6.09
N SER A 146 -22.31 -8.37 6.59
CA SER A 146 -23.25 -7.34 7.07
C SER A 146 -22.73 -6.72 8.37
#